data_AF-A0A3M5UZ73-F1
#
_entry.id   AF-A0A3M5UZ73-F1
#
_cell.length_a   1.000
_cell.length_b   1.000
_cell.length_c   1.000
_cell.angle_alpha   90.00
_cell.angle_beta   90.00
_cell.angle_gamma   90.00
#
_symmetry.space_group_name_H-M   'P 1'
#
loop_
_entity.id
_entity.type
_entity.pdbx_description
1 polymer ?
#
loop_
_entity_poly.entity_id
_entity_poly.type
_entity_poly.pdbx_seq_one_letter_code
_entity_poly.pdbx_strand_id
1 'polypeptide(L)' 'MDLTGQDLSFKVHPELFLGYVDRPGIRPAPYLARAHWISVADLHTLSDEEVRDLLTRSHQLVVGKLSKVKQIGLKL' A
#
# COMPACT_ATOMS: atom_id res chain seq x y z
N MET A 1 -3.71 15.96 -12.79
CA MET A 1 -3.41 15.42 -11.45
C MET A 1 -4.73 14.89 -10.95
N ASP A 2 -4.89 13.57 -10.97
CA ASP A 2 -6.18 12.96 -10.65
C ASP A 2 -6.36 12.98 -9.13
N LEU A 3 -7.05 14.02 -8.65
CA LEU A 3 -7.44 14.22 -7.25
C LEU A 3 -8.88 13.74 -7.04
N THR A 4 -9.41 12.87 -7.92
CA THR A 4 -10.79 12.42 -7.89
C THR A 4 -11.05 11.33 -6.85
N GLY A 5 -10.38 11.36 -5.70
CA GLY A 5 -10.85 10.74 -4.45
C GLY A 5 -11.20 9.25 -4.44
N GLN A 6 -10.74 8.45 -5.42
CA GLN A 6 -10.98 7.01 -5.49
C GLN A 6 -9.69 6.18 -5.61
N ASP A 7 -8.51 6.81 -5.61
CA ASP A 7 -7.24 6.11 -5.69
C ASP A 7 -6.67 5.75 -4.31
N LEU A 8 -6.57 4.45 -4.03
CA LEU A 8 -6.03 3.95 -2.76
C LEU A 8 -4.53 3.72 -2.88
N SER A 9 -3.76 4.34 -2.00
CA SER A 9 -2.30 4.17 -1.98
C SER A 9 -1.83 3.48 -0.70
N PHE A 10 -0.99 2.46 -0.83
CA PHE A 10 -0.45 1.71 0.29
C PHE A 10 0.94 1.16 0.01
N LYS A 11 1.62 0.73 1.07
CA LYS A 11 3.00 0.25 1.03
C LYS A 11 3.02 -1.25 0.80
N VAL A 12 3.91 -1.70 -0.09
CA VAL A 12 4.16 -3.12 -0.35
C VAL A 12 5.60 -3.49 0.00
N HIS A 13 5.88 -4.79 0.09
CA HIS A 13 7.26 -5.26 0.20
C HIS A 13 8.03 -4.90 -1.07
N PRO A 14 9.32 -4.53 -0.97
CA PRO A 14 10.15 -4.21 -2.14
C PRO A 14 10.16 -5.31 -3.21
N GLU A 15 10.17 -6.57 -2.78
CA GLU A 15 10.15 -7.74 -3.66
C GLU A 15 8.86 -7.90 -4.47
N LEU A 16 7.73 -7.39 -3.97
CA LEU A 16 6.43 -7.47 -4.62
C LEU A 16 6.11 -6.22 -5.44
N PHE A 17 6.89 -5.14 -5.29
CA PHE A 17 6.57 -3.84 -5.87
C PHE A 17 6.40 -3.89 -7.39
N LEU A 18 7.36 -4.48 -8.10
CA LEU A 18 7.29 -4.61 -9.56
C LEU A 18 6.10 -5.47 -9.99
N GLY A 19 5.86 -6.60 -9.31
CA GLY A 19 4.74 -7.49 -9.63
C GLY A 19 3.37 -6.83 -9.43
N TYR A 20 3.23 -5.88 -8.50
CA TYR A 20 2.02 -5.08 -8.39
C TYR A 20 1.91 -4.02 -9.47
N VAL A 21 3.00 -3.31 -9.78
CA VAL A 21 3.02 -2.27 -10.82
C VAL A 21 2.74 -2.84 -12.22
N ASP A 22 3.07 -4.11 -12.47
CA ASP A 22 2.76 -4.81 -13.72
C ASP A 22 1.26 -5.16 -13.87
N ARG A 23 0.45 -5.03 -12.80
CA ARG A 23 -0.99 -5.27 -12.87
C ARG A 23 -1.72 -4.06 -13.48
N PRO A 24 -2.68 -4.27 -14.39
CA PRO A 24 -3.53 -3.19 -14.90
C PRO A 24 -4.23 -2.44 -13.77
N GLY A 25 -4.24 -1.10 -13.83
CA GLY A 25 -4.89 -0.25 -12.82
C GLY A 25 -4.05 0.02 -11.57
N ILE A 26 -2.86 -0.57 -11.45
CA ILE A 26 -1.90 -0.28 -10.39
C ILE A 26 -0.74 0.53 -10.95
N ARG A 27 -0.37 1.60 -10.25
CA ARG A 27 0.75 2.46 -10.62
C ARG A 27 1.66 2.71 -9.42
N PRO A 28 2.93 3.08 -9.63
CA PRO A 28 3.76 3.61 -8.56
C PRO A 28 3.09 4.83 -7.92
N ALA A 29 3.09 4.90 -6.59
CA ALA A 29 2.47 6.03 -5.91
C ALA A 29 3.23 7.33 -6.22
N PRO A 30 2.53 8.43 -6.55
CA PRO A 30 3.16 9.73 -6.76
C PRO A 30 4.05 10.10 -5.57
N TYR A 31 5.29 10.51 -5.84
CA TYR A 31 6.31 10.91 -4.84
C TYR A 31 6.82 9.80 -3.90
N LEU A 32 6.05 8.73 -3.66
CA LEU A 32 6.36 7.66 -2.71
C LEU A 32 6.83 6.34 -3.35
N ALA A 33 6.93 6.28 -4.69
CA ALA A 33 7.42 5.11 -5.42
C ALA A 33 8.78 4.59 -4.92
N ARG A 34 9.74 5.49 -4.61
CA ARG A 34 11.07 5.11 -4.07
C ARG A 34 10.98 4.40 -2.72
N ALA A 35 9.90 4.61 -1.99
CA ALA A 35 9.62 3.93 -0.74
C ALA A 35 8.75 2.67 -0.92
N HIS A 36 8.54 2.20 -2.16
CA HIS A 36 7.73 1.02 -2.50
C HIS A 36 6.25 1.19 -2.12
N TRP A 37 5.70 2.36 -2.43
CA TRP A 37 4.26 2.59 -2.35
C TRP A 37 3.65 2.49 -3.74
N ILE A 38 2.49 1.84 -3.82
CA ILE A 38 1.68 1.74 -5.03
C ILE A 38 0.36 2.49 -4.83
N SER A 39 -0.25 2.90 -5.93
CA SER A 39 -1.59 3.45 -6.00
C SER A 39 -2.45 2.58 -6.90
N VAL A 40 -3.62 2.19 -6.40
CA VAL A 40 -4.64 1.45 -7.15
C VAL A 40 -5.70 2.46 -7.58
N ALA A 41 -5.88 2.63 -8.89
CA ALA A 41 -6.81 3.61 -9.44
C ALA A 41 -8.27 3.14 -9.39
N ASP A 42 -8.50 1.82 -9.45
CA ASP A 42 -9.82 1.22 -9.41
C ASP A 42 -9.85 0.08 -8.39
N LEU A 43 -10.50 0.34 -7.25
CA LEU A 43 -10.65 -0.64 -6.17
C LEU A 43 -11.57 -1.80 -6.54
N HIS A 44 -12.45 -1.66 -7.54
CA HIS A 44 -13.33 -2.74 -7.98
C HIS A 44 -12.55 -3.91 -8.61
N THR A 45 -11.26 -3.71 -8.94
CA THR A 45 -10.37 -4.76 -9.43
C THR A 45 -9.88 -5.71 -8.33
N LEU A 46 -10.02 -5.33 -7.06
CA LEU A 46 -9.61 -6.11 -5.89
C LEU A 46 -10.83 -6.52 -5.08
N SER A 47 -10.81 -7.72 -4.50
CA SER A 47 -11.86 -8.11 -3.56
C SER A 47 -11.68 -7.39 -2.22
N ASP A 48 -12.78 -7.18 -1.48
CA ASP A 48 -12.74 -6.56 -0.14
C ASP A 48 -11.81 -7.29 0.84
N GLU A 49 -11.69 -8.62 0.68
CA GLU A 49 -10.77 -9.45 1.46
C GLU A 49 -9.32 -9.17 1.06
N GLU A 50 -9.01 -9.13 -0.24
CA GLU A 50 -7.67 -8.80 -0.73
C GLU A 50 -7.25 -7.39 -0.29
N VAL A 51 -8.14 -6.39 -0.39
CA VAL A 51 -7.87 -5.02 0.07
C VAL A 51 -7.55 -4.98 1.55
N ARG A 52 -8.35 -5.68 2.39
CA ARG A 52 -8.12 -5.73 3.84
C ARG A 52 -6.77 -6.37 4.19
N ASP A 53 -6.41 -7.45 3.51
CA ASP A 53 -5.14 -8.13 3.67
C ASP A 53 -3.96 -7.23 3.29
N LEU A 54 -4.06 -6.54 2.15
CA LEU A 54 -3.03 -5.62 1.66
C LEU A 54 -2.84 -4.43 2.60
N LEU A 55 -3.93 -3.86 3.11
CA LEU A 55 -3.87 -2.77 4.09
C LEU A 55 -3.28 -3.23 5.41
N THR A 56 -3.62 -4.43 5.89
CA THR A 56 -3.05 -5.02 7.11
C THR A 56 -1.53 -5.18 6.98
N ARG A 57 -1.06 -5.75 5.86
CA ARG A 57 0.37 -5.93 5.59
C ARG A 57 1.10 -4.60 5.43
N SER A 58 0.50 -3.64 4.71
CA SER A 58 1.03 -2.28 4.58
C SER A 58 1.19 -1.60 5.95
N HIS A 59 0.18 -1.75 6.82
CA HIS A 59 0.24 -1.21 8.17
C HIS A 59 1.38 -1.82 8.99
N GLN A 60 1.50 -3.15 8.98
CA GLN A 60 2.60 -3.85 9.67
C GLN A 60 3.98 -3.41 9.18
N LEU A 61 4.14 -3.16 7.87
CA LEU A 61 5.38 -2.63 7.29
C LEU A 61 5.73 -1.23 7.81
N VAL A 62 4.73 -0.37 7.94
CA VAL A 62 4.93 1.00 8.44
C VAL A 62 5.25 0.97 9.93
N VAL A 63 4.46 0.22 10.71
CA VAL A 63 4.64 0.07 12.16
C VAL A 63 6.00 -0.55 12.46
N GLY A 64 6.43 -1.56 11.71
CA GLY A 64 7.74 -2.19 11.88
C GLY A 64 8.93 -1.23 11.73
N LYS A 65 8.76 -0.09 11.05
CA LYS A 65 9.78 0.96 10.92
C LYS A 65 9.77 2.01 12.03
N LEU A 66 8.79 1.99 12.92
CA LEU A 66 8.70 2.90 14.06
C LEU A 66 9.58 2.42 15.22
N SER A 67 9.83 3.30 16.20
CA SER A 67 10.52 2.92 17.44
C SER A 67 9.73 1.86 18.21
N LYS A 68 10.42 0.97 18.93
CA LYS A 68 9.80 -0.14 19.69
C LYS A 68 8.67 0.33 20.61
N VAL A 69 8.83 1.49 21.24
CA VAL A 69 7.81 2.09 22.11
C VAL A 69 6.52 2.41 21.35
N LYS A 70 6.63 3.00 20.15
CA LYS A 70 5.46 3.32 19.31
C LYS A 70 4.80 2.07 18.73
N GLN A 71 5.59 1.03 18.45
CA GLN A 71 5.06 -0.22 17.92
C GLN A 71 4.07 -0.91 18.86
N ILE A 72 4.27 -0.83 20.18
CA ILE A 72 3.44 -1.53 21.17
C ILE A 72 1.96 -1.12 21.06
N GLY A 73 1.68 0.18 20.89
CA GLY A 73 0.31 0.69 20.77
C GLY A 73 -0.27 0.67 19.36
N LEU A 74 0.51 0.23 18.35
CA LEU A 74 0.14 0.30 16.93
C LEU A 74 0.25 -1.05 16.24
N LYS A 75 0.60 -2.15 16.92
CA LYS A 75 0.52 -3.47 16.32
C LYS A 75 -0.94 -3.91 16.29
N LEU A 76 -1.40 -4.37 15.12
CA LEU A 76 -2.68 -5.06 14.94
C LEU A 76 -2.59 -6.48 15.49
#